data_AF-A0A7W0IT89-F1
#
_entry.id   AF-A0A7W0IT89-F1
#
_cell.length_a   1.000
_cell.length_b   1.000
_cell.length_c   1.000
_cell.angle_alpha   90.00
_cell.angle_beta   90.00
_cell.angle_gamma   90.00
#
_symmetry.space_group_name_H-M   'P 1'
#
loop_
_entity.id
_entity.type
_entity.pdbx_description
1 polymer ?
#
loop_
_entity_poly.entity_id
_entity_poly.type
_entity_poly.pdbx_seq_one_letter_code
_entity_poly.pdbx_strand_id
1 'polypeptide(L)'
;VLIEDIYLHATLFSGIERFNLQGRSLSEIVEAQYYMRPAGGKQNFRIGYLTGEKAKNLNISSDIPILTVKRFLHFEHAKNAIYSELFCRTDRFVFSQSLFEK
;
A
#
# COMPACT_ATOMS: atom_id res chain seq x y z
N VAL A 1 -4.65 -1.75 12.15
CA VAL A 1 -5.52 -2.69 11.40
C VAL A 1 -4.78 -3.36 10.25
N LEU A 2 -3.85 -2.65 9.60
CA LEU A 2 -2.94 -3.19 8.59
C LEU A 2 -1.54 -2.60 8.80
N ILE A 3 -0.53 -3.25 8.23
CA ILE A 3 0.80 -2.68 7.99
C ILE A 3 0.95 -2.56 6.48
N GLU A 4 1.52 -1.46 6.01
CA GLU A 4 1.84 -1.26 4.60
C GLU A 4 3.31 -0.84 4.47
N ASP A 5 4.07 -1.59 3.68
CA ASP A 5 5.39 -1.15 3.22
C ASP A 5 5.22 -0.51 1.84
N ILE A 6 5.77 0.68 1.65
CA ILE A 6 5.66 1.45 0.40
C ILE A 6 7.06 1.70 -0.17
N TYR A 7 7.22 1.38 -1.45
CA TYR A 7 8.44 1.55 -2.22
C TYR A 7 8.15 2.54 -3.35
N LEU A 8 8.98 3.58 -3.43
CA LEU A 8 8.78 4.71 -4.33
C LEU A 8 9.92 4.78 -5.34
N HIS A 9 9.61 5.13 -6.59
CA HIS A 9 10.63 5.39 -7.60
C HIS A 9 11.51 6.59 -7.21
N ALA A 10 12.77 6.33 -6.84
CA ALA A 10 13.67 7.31 -6.22
C ALA A 10 13.80 8.63 -7.00
N THR A 11 13.89 8.58 -8.34
CA THR A 11 14.02 9.79 -9.15
C THR A 11 12.72 10.59 -9.25
N LEU A 12 11.57 9.93 -9.32
CA LEU A 12 10.27 10.59 -9.52
C LEU A 12 9.77 11.23 -8.22
N PHE A 13 10.07 10.58 -7.10
CA PHE A 13 9.72 11.04 -5.76
C PHE A 13 10.94 11.58 -5.00
N SER A 14 11.87 12.20 -5.72
CA SER A 14 13.05 12.81 -5.11
C SER A 14 12.63 13.83 -4.05
N GLY A 15 13.30 13.82 -2.89
CA GLY A 15 13.00 14.73 -1.79
C GLY A 15 11.82 14.32 -0.92
N ILE A 16 11.16 13.18 -1.18
CA ILE A 16 9.97 12.78 -0.42
C ILE A 16 10.29 12.48 1.05
N GLU A 17 11.53 12.09 1.34
CA GLU A 17 12.03 11.81 2.69
C GLU A 17 12.01 13.03 3.61
N ARG A 18 11.87 14.25 3.05
CA ARG A 18 11.84 15.51 3.81
C ARG A 18 10.47 15.81 4.40
N PHE A 19 9.42 15.15 3.91
CA PHE A 19 8.07 15.36 4.42
C PHE A 19 7.82 14.46 5.63
N ASN A 20 7.29 15.04 6.70
CA ASN A 20 6.69 14.23 7.76
C ASN A 20 5.42 13.57 7.20
N LEU A 21 5.39 12.24 7.18
CA LEU A 21 4.26 11.44 6.69
C LEU A 21 3.30 11.03 7.82
N GLN A 22 3.65 11.26 9.08
CA GLN A 22 2.83 10.85 10.21
C GLN A 22 1.48 11.57 10.19
N GLY A 23 0.39 10.77 10.19
CA GLY A 23 -0.98 11.29 10.19
C GLY A 23 -1.39 11.99 8.90
N ARG A 24 -0.61 11.86 7.81
CA ARG A 24 -0.88 12.51 6.53
C ARG A 24 -1.09 11.48 5.42
N SER A 25 -1.89 11.86 4.43
CA SER A 25 -2.09 11.04 3.25
C SER A 25 -0.91 11.17 2.29
N LEU A 26 -0.28 10.04 1.96
CA LEU A 26 0.78 10.02 0.94
C LEU A 26 0.23 10.44 -0.43
N SER A 27 -1.01 10.09 -0.79
CA SER A 27 -1.58 10.48 -2.08
C SER A 27 -1.79 11.98 -2.20
N GLU A 28 -2.19 12.64 -1.11
CA GLU A 28 -2.32 14.11 -1.08
C GLU A 28 -0.96 14.79 -1.23
N ILE A 29 0.08 14.25 -0.60
CA ILE A 29 1.45 14.76 -0.75
C ILE A 29 1.93 14.58 -2.19
N VAL A 30 1.72 13.39 -2.77
CA VAL A 30 2.09 13.09 -4.17
C VAL A 30 1.39 14.04 -5.13
N GLU A 31 0.09 14.27 -4.94
CA GLU A 31 -0.68 15.19 -5.77
C GLU A 31 -0.20 16.64 -5.62
N ALA A 32 -0.05 17.12 -4.38
CA ALA A 32 0.26 18.53 -4.13
C ALA A 32 1.71 18.92 -4.45
N GLN A 33 2.67 18.02 -4.23
CA GLN A 33 4.11 18.32 -4.35
C GLN A 33 4.71 17.83 -5.67
N TYR A 34 4.16 16.76 -6.25
CA TYR A 34 4.67 16.18 -7.48
C TYR A 34 3.71 16.36 -8.67
N TYR A 35 2.52 16.93 -8.45
CA TYR A 35 1.50 17.17 -9.48
C TYR A 35 1.11 15.89 -10.23
N MET A 36 1.14 14.76 -9.54
CA MET A 36 0.93 13.43 -10.10
C MET A 36 -0.28 12.77 -9.46
N ARG A 37 -1.09 12.08 -10.28
CA ARG A 37 -2.16 11.19 -9.81
C ARG A 37 -2.01 9.80 -10.46
N PRO A 38 -2.26 8.70 -9.72
CA PRO A 38 -2.26 7.37 -10.32
C PRO A 38 -3.30 7.28 -11.44
N ALA A 39 -2.88 6.83 -12.63
CA ALA A 39 -3.75 6.61 -13.78
C ALA A 39 -4.31 5.18 -13.82
N GLY A 40 -3.76 4.29 -13.00
CA GLY A 40 -4.20 2.90 -12.89
C GLY A 40 -3.28 2.10 -11.99
N GLY A 41 -3.53 0.79 -11.91
CA GLY A 41 -2.72 -0.09 -11.09
C GLY A 41 -3.02 -1.57 -11.31
N LYS A 42 -2.22 -2.39 -10.63
CA LYS A 42 -2.43 -3.83 -10.52
C LYS A 42 -2.37 -4.21 -9.05
N GLN A 43 -3.31 -5.03 -8.60
CA GLN A 43 -3.29 -5.61 -7.25
C GLN A 43 -3.31 -7.13 -7.33
N ASN A 44 -2.48 -7.78 -6.51
CA ASN A 44 -2.47 -9.22 -6.35
C ASN A 44 -2.80 -9.55 -4.90
N PHE A 45 -3.86 -10.33 -4.71
CA PHE A 45 -4.36 -10.72 -3.39
C PHE A 45 -3.94 -12.15 -3.09
N ARG A 46 -3.44 -12.41 -1.88
CA ARG A 46 -3.09 -13.75 -1.40
C ARG A 46 -3.40 -13.88 0.08
N ILE A 47 -3.73 -15.09 0.51
CA ILE A 47 -3.66 -15.43 1.94
C ILE A 47 -2.19 -15.57 2.32
N GLY A 48 -1.81 -14.98 3.46
CA GLY A 48 -0.48 -15.08 4.01
C GLY A 48 -0.51 -15.31 5.51
N TYR A 49 0.66 -15.59 6.07
CA TYR A 49 0.90 -15.78 7.50
C TYR A 49 2.09 -14.92 7.90
N LEU A 50 2.01 -14.24 9.03
CA LEU A 50 3.08 -13.37 9.50
C LEU A 50 3.84 -14.00 10.65
N THR A 51 5.14 -13.74 10.67
CA THR A 51 6.02 -14.03 11.80
C THR A 51 6.84 -12.80 12.14
N GLY A 52 7.60 -12.85 13.24
CA GLY A 52 8.54 -11.81 13.61
C GLY A 52 7.87 -10.47 13.95
N GLU A 53 8.53 -9.37 13.57
CA GLU A 53 8.14 -8.02 13.99
C GLU A 53 6.78 -7.58 13.44
N LYS A 54 6.48 -7.87 12.17
CA LYS A 54 5.18 -7.51 11.58
C LYS A 54 4.01 -8.21 12.28
N ALA A 55 4.18 -9.47 12.66
CA ALA A 55 3.17 -10.21 13.43
C ALA A 55 2.94 -9.56 14.81
N LYS A 56 4.03 -9.19 15.49
CA LYS A 56 3.97 -8.47 16.78
C LYS A 56 3.29 -7.12 16.66
N ASN A 57 3.67 -6.30 15.68
CA ASN A 57 3.12 -4.96 15.45
C ASN A 57 1.64 -5.01 15.06
N LEU A 58 1.20 -6.05 14.34
CA LEU A 58 -0.22 -6.29 14.07
C LEU A 58 -0.97 -6.99 15.22
N ASN A 59 -0.25 -7.45 16.25
CA ASN A 59 -0.79 -8.26 17.33
C ASN A 59 -1.60 -9.47 16.81
N ILE A 60 -0.94 -10.29 15.99
CA ILE A 60 -1.51 -11.50 15.37
C ILE A 60 -0.57 -12.69 15.58
N SER A 61 -1.15 -13.85 15.88
CA SER A 61 -0.40 -15.10 15.98
C SER A 61 -0.07 -15.64 14.59
N SER A 62 1.03 -16.39 14.48
CA SER A 62 1.57 -16.84 13.19
C SER A 62 0.74 -17.90 12.48
N ASP A 63 -0.19 -18.54 13.18
CA ASP A 63 -1.16 -19.50 12.66
C ASP A 63 -2.45 -18.83 12.15
N ILE A 64 -2.65 -17.54 12.41
CA ILE A 64 -3.83 -16.81 11.95
C ILE A 64 -3.57 -16.28 10.53
N PRO A 65 -4.42 -16.65 9.55
CA PRO A 65 -4.28 -16.17 8.19
C PRO A 65 -4.61 -14.68 8.08
N ILE A 66 -3.85 -13.97 7.27
CA ILE A 66 -4.07 -12.57 6.91
C ILE A 66 -4.27 -12.41 5.40
N LEU A 67 -4.83 -11.27 4.99
CA LEU A 67 -4.86 -10.87 3.59
C LEU A 67 -3.58 -10.11 3.28
N THR A 68 -2.82 -10.60 2.31
CA THR A 68 -1.66 -9.89 1.76
C THR A 68 -2.00 -9.33 0.39
N VAL A 69 -1.62 -8.07 0.15
CA VAL A 69 -1.89 -7.38 -1.12
C VAL A 69 -0.60 -6.79 -1.65
N LYS A 70 -0.21 -7.19 -2.86
CA LYS A 70 0.86 -6.53 -3.61
C LYS A 70 0.23 -5.56 -4.59
N ARG A 71 0.43 -4.26 -4.38
CA ARG A 71 -0.16 -3.17 -5.17
C ARG A 71 0.93 -2.49 -6.00
N PHE A 72 0.65 -2.30 -7.28
CA PHE A 72 1.45 -1.52 -8.20
C PHE A 72 0.60 -0.35 -8.69
N LEU A 73 1.12 0.86 -8.61
CA LEU A 73 0.46 2.05 -9.16
C LEU A 73 1.27 2.59 -10.34
N HIS A 74 0.54 2.97 -11.39
CA HIS A 74 1.08 3.56 -12.60
C HIS A 74 0.64 5.03 -12.67
N PHE A 75 1.52 5.86 -13.21
CA PHE A 75 1.27 7.24 -13.60
C PHE A 75 1.38 7.35 -15.11
N GLU A 76 0.87 8.43 -15.69
CA GLU A 76 0.77 8.62 -17.14
C GLU A 76 2.08 8.34 -17.88
N HIS A 77 3.21 8.76 -17.31
CA HIS A 77 4.54 8.58 -17.89
C HIS A 77 5.43 7.58 -17.14
N ALA A 78 4.91 6.86 -16.14
CA ALA A 78 5.71 5.95 -15.32
C ALA A 78 4.91 4.74 -14.83
N LYS A 79 5.24 3.54 -15.34
CA LYS A 79 4.66 2.28 -14.84
C LYS A 79 5.35 1.86 -13.54
N ASN A 80 4.56 1.36 -12.58
CA ASN A 80 5.06 0.80 -11.31
C ASN A 80 5.88 1.83 -10.50
N ALA A 81 5.51 3.12 -10.59
CA ALA A 81 6.24 4.15 -9.87
C ALA A 81 6.09 4.01 -8.34
N ILE A 82 5.01 3.40 -7.89
CA ILE A 82 4.78 3.02 -6.50
C ILE A 82 4.47 1.52 -6.44
N TYR A 83 5.17 0.83 -5.56
CA TYR A 83 4.87 -0.54 -5.16
C TYR A 83 4.56 -0.59 -3.67
N SER A 84 3.54 -1.33 -3.27
CA SER A 84 3.23 -1.54 -1.87
C SER A 84 2.96 -3.00 -1.54
N GLU A 85 3.35 -3.39 -0.32
CA GLU A 85 2.93 -4.64 0.30
C GLU A 85 2.04 -4.33 1.51
N LEU A 86 0.77 -4.71 1.44
CA LEU A 86 -0.19 -4.55 2.52
C LEU A 86 -0.39 -5.89 3.23
N PHE A 87 -0.40 -5.84 4.56
CA PHE A 87 -0.64 -6.97 5.45
C PHE A 87 -1.85 -6.65 6.33
N CYS A 88 -3.01 -7.21 5.98
CA CYS A 88 -4.30 -6.84 6.55
C CYS A 88 -4.88 -7.95 7.43
N ARG A 89 -5.26 -7.58 8.65
CA ARG A 89 -5.96 -8.46 9.59
C ARG A 89 -7.39 -8.76 9.13
N THR A 90 -7.63 -9.99 8.70
CA THR A 90 -8.94 -10.44 8.18
C THR A 90 -10.03 -10.53 9.26
N ASP A 91 -9.64 -10.59 10.54
CA ASP A 91 -10.57 -10.54 11.67
C ASP A 91 -11.10 -9.13 11.97
N ARG A 92 -10.50 -8.09 11.38
CA ARG A 92 -10.87 -6.68 11.60
C ARG A 92 -11.05 -5.87 10.31
N PHE A 93 -10.69 -6.44 9.17
CA PHE A 93 -10.70 -5.77 7.88
C PHE A 93 -11.30 -6.69 6.82
N VAL A 94 -12.32 -6.19 6.13
CA VAL A 94 -12.94 -6.86 4.98
C VAL A 94 -12.52 -6.10 3.73
N PHE A 95 -12.04 -6.84 2.73
CA PHE A 95 -11.81 -6.30 1.40
C PHE A 95 -13.07 -6.46 0.57
N SER A 96 -13.48 -5.39 -0.12
CA SER A 96 -14.57 -5.39 -1.10
C SER A 96 -14.12 -4.66 -2.34
N GLN A 97 -14.53 -5.14 -3.51
CA GLN A 97 -14.27 -4.50 -4.80
C GLN A 97 -15.51 -4.59 -5.68
N SER A 98 -15.96 -3.44 -6.16
CA SER A 98 -16.94 -3.35 -7.24
C SER A 98 -16.21 -3.46 -8.58
N LEU A 99 -16.51 -4.51 -9.34
CA LEU A 99 -15.88 -4.73 -10.66
C LEU A 99 -16.63 -4.04 -11.80
N PHE A 100 -17.89 -3.66 -11.56
CA PHE A 100 -18.75 -2.98 -12.51
C PHE A 100 -19.67 -2.04 -11.72
N GLU A 101 -19.53 -0.73 -11.89
CA GLU A 101 -20.61 0.21 -11.60
C GLU A 101 -21.46 0.30 -12.87
N LYS A 102 -22.78 0.09 -12.74
CA LYS A 102 -23.74 0.35 -13.82
C LYS A 102 -24.08 1.82 -13.87
#